data_AF-A0A224XI13-F1
#
_entry.id   AF-A0A224XI13-F1
#
_cell.length_a   1.000
_cell.length_b   1.000
_cell.length_c   1.000
_cell.angle_alpha   90.00
_cell.angle_beta   90.00
_cell.angle_gamma   90.00
#
_symmetry.space_group_name_H-M   'P 1'
#
loop_
_entity.id
_entity.type
_entity.pdbx_description
1 polymer ?
#
loop_
_entity_poly.entity_id
_entity_poly.type
_entity_poly.pdbx_seq_one_letter_code
_entity_poly.pdbx_strand_id
1 'polypeptide(L)'
;GRLPTPSTRLLTHTNFTVAVENIKASWGLQLEECQIFTPLQPPLFLAERQLDLCQPVSKERSLPDELRALALETLEARYPMSKWLRVYTDGSSLRPNSYAGAGVYCKDFQLACAVGRTGTNFDGKVKGISLALDGIRVRLDSHVVILVDSQAAIIAVTSSTLHDSQDIQNCRLIIHQLIARGDNVEQSEQPAALTFSTAKRLINLINTEVHPREIPAAVREKTMGPVIDSQRTNLSYTSSQSVRGLLQIADRSRLSSEASESHWIG
;
A
#
# COMPACT_ATOMS: atom_id res chain seq x y z
N GLY A 1 -62.50 16.18 -12.30
CA GLY A 1 -61.16 16.01 -11.70
C GLY A 1 -61.26 15.03 -10.56
N ARG A 2 -60.51 13.93 -10.60
CA ARG A 2 -60.36 13.00 -9.46
C ARG A 2 -59.07 13.36 -8.73
N LEU A 3 -59.16 13.59 -7.42
CA LEU A 3 -58.02 13.82 -6.54
C LEU A 3 -57.22 12.52 -6.38
N PRO A 4 -55.88 12.59 -6.30
CA PRO A 4 -55.04 11.42 -6.04
C PRO A 4 -55.13 10.98 -4.58
N THR A 5 -55.27 9.69 -4.35
CA THR A 5 -55.20 9.06 -3.02
C THR A 5 -53.76 9.11 -2.49
N PRO A 6 -53.55 9.37 -1.19
CA PRO A 6 -52.22 9.41 -0.59
C PRO A 6 -51.56 8.03 -0.66
N SER A 7 -50.31 8.04 -1.15
CA SER A 7 -49.42 6.88 -1.21
C SER A 7 -49.18 6.32 0.19
N THR A 8 -49.56 5.06 0.41
CA THR A 8 -49.24 4.29 1.61
C THR A 8 -47.73 4.07 1.67
N ARG A 9 -47.06 4.93 2.43
CA ARG A 9 -45.66 4.78 2.79
C ARG A 9 -45.50 3.45 3.55
N LEU A 10 -44.71 2.52 3.01
CA LEU A 10 -44.27 1.30 3.69
C LEU A 10 -43.48 1.69 4.96
N LEU A 11 -44.18 1.78 6.09
CA LEU A 11 -43.65 1.67 7.45
C LEU A 11 -43.55 0.16 7.70
N THR A 12 -42.39 -0.45 7.93
CA THR A 12 -41.46 -0.15 9.02
C THR A 12 -40.09 -0.75 8.69
N HIS A 13 -39.07 0.10 8.47
CA HIS A 13 -37.69 -0.37 8.57
C HIS A 13 -37.36 -0.44 10.06
N THR A 14 -37.54 -1.61 10.67
CA THR A 14 -36.94 -1.88 11.99
C THR A 14 -35.43 -1.74 11.83
N ASN A 15 -34.83 -0.85 12.61
CA ASN A 15 -33.39 -0.69 12.56
C ASN A 15 -32.71 -2.01 13.00
N PHE A 16 -31.48 -2.23 12.53
CA PHE A 16 -30.72 -3.44 12.82
C PHE A 16 -30.66 -3.75 14.32
N THR A 17 -30.52 -2.72 15.15
CA THR A 17 -30.49 -2.84 16.61
C THR A 17 -31.77 -3.46 17.16
N VAL A 18 -32.95 -3.00 16.74
CA VAL A 18 -34.24 -3.55 17.17
C VAL A 18 -34.42 -4.99 16.67
N ALA A 19 -33.97 -5.30 15.45
CA ALA A 19 -34.01 -6.68 14.94
C ALA A 19 -33.13 -7.62 15.78
N VAL A 20 -31.93 -7.17 16.15
CA VAL A 20 -31.00 -7.92 17.01
C VAL A 20 -31.58 -8.14 18.41
N GLU A 21 -32.16 -7.11 19.03
CA GLU A 21 -32.79 -7.23 20.35
C GLU A 21 -34.02 -8.18 20.32
N ASN A 22 -34.81 -8.16 19.24
CA ASN A 22 -35.93 -9.09 19.07
C ASN A 22 -35.46 -10.55 18.95
N ILE A 23 -34.34 -10.78 18.25
CA ILE A 23 -33.75 -12.13 18.15
C ILE A 23 -33.24 -12.58 19.52
N LYS A 24 -32.52 -11.72 20.26
CA LYS A 24 -32.05 -12.04 21.62
C LYS A 24 -33.22 -12.41 22.54
N ALA A 25 -34.28 -11.60 22.52
CA ALA A 25 -35.47 -11.82 23.34
C ALA A 25 -36.21 -13.10 22.97
N SER A 26 -36.40 -13.37 21.66
CA SER A 26 -37.12 -14.58 21.20
C SER A 26 -36.39 -15.88 21.50
N TRP A 27 -35.06 -15.83 21.66
CA TRP A 27 -34.23 -17.00 21.98
C TRP A 27 -33.88 -17.10 23.47
N GLY A 28 -34.38 -16.18 24.31
CA GLY A 28 -34.05 -16.15 25.74
C GLY A 28 -32.56 -15.95 26.02
N LEU A 29 -31.82 -15.35 25.08
CA LEU A 29 -30.37 -15.16 25.19
C LEU A 29 -30.10 -14.01 26.16
N GLN A 30 -29.74 -14.36 27.40
CA GLN A 30 -29.10 -13.42 28.32
C GLN A 30 -27.62 -13.35 27.96
N LEU A 31 -27.28 -12.46 27.03
CA LEU A 31 -25.88 -12.07 26.78
C LEU A 31 -25.44 -11.18 27.95
N GLU A 32 -25.24 -11.78 29.12
CA GLU A 32 -24.54 -11.13 30.22
C GLU A 32 -23.11 -10.89 29.76
N GLU A 33 -22.79 -9.61 29.56
CA GLU A 33 -21.49 -9.07 29.17
C GLU A 33 -20.84 -9.79 27.99
N CYS A 34 -20.72 -9.11 26.84
CA CYS A 34 -19.73 -9.52 25.84
C CYS A 34 -18.39 -9.70 26.56
N GLN A 35 -17.98 -10.94 26.81
CA GLN A 35 -16.65 -11.24 27.30
C GLN A 35 -15.72 -10.69 26.24
N ILE A 36 -15.09 -9.57 26.55
CA ILE A 36 -14.04 -9.01 25.72
C ILE A 36 -12.95 -10.07 25.78
N PHE A 37 -12.88 -10.90 24.74
CA PHE A 37 -11.80 -11.84 24.58
C PHE A 37 -10.56 -10.97 24.43
N THR A 38 -9.77 -10.84 25.50
CA THR A 38 -8.45 -10.22 25.41
C THR A 38 -7.57 -11.27 24.76
N PRO A 39 -7.23 -11.17 23.46
CA PRO A 39 -6.35 -12.15 22.87
C PRO A 39 -5.02 -12.09 23.61
N LEU A 40 -4.53 -13.27 23.99
CA LEU A 40 -3.20 -13.53 24.56
C LEU A 40 -2.08 -13.24 23.55
N GLN A 41 -2.10 -12.07 22.90
CA GLN A 41 -0.97 -11.64 22.09
C GLN A 41 0.02 -10.91 22.99
N PRO A 42 1.31 -11.32 23.00
CA PRO A 42 2.34 -10.57 23.70
C PRO A 42 2.37 -9.13 23.18
N PRO A 43 2.81 -8.16 24.01
CA PRO A 43 2.88 -6.76 23.60
C PRO A 43 3.73 -6.66 22.33
N LEU A 44 3.09 -6.31 21.22
CA LEU A 44 3.81 -6.09 19.97
C LEU A 44 4.58 -4.77 20.10
N PHE A 45 5.87 -4.77 19.77
CA PHE A 45 6.60 -3.54 19.46
C PHE A 45 5.82 -2.71 18.45
N LEU A 46 5.53 -1.46 18.82
CA LEU A 46 4.82 -0.51 17.98
C LEU A 46 5.83 0.41 17.31
N ALA A 47 5.71 0.57 15.99
CA ALA A 47 6.48 1.58 15.27
C ALA A 47 6.11 2.98 15.77
N GLU A 48 7.09 3.86 15.79
CA GLU A 48 6.86 5.28 16.04
C GLU A 48 5.99 5.86 14.92
N ARG A 49 5.04 6.73 15.29
CA ARG A 49 4.21 7.46 14.32
C ARG A 49 4.31 8.95 14.53
N GLN A 50 4.46 9.69 13.44
CA GLN A 50 4.46 11.14 13.43
C GLN A 50 3.39 11.67 12.46
N LEU A 51 2.49 12.50 12.98
CA LEU A 51 1.30 12.96 12.24
C LEU A 51 1.30 14.47 12.01
N ASP A 52 2.28 15.15 12.58
CA ASP A 52 2.51 16.59 12.58
C ASP A 52 3.65 16.98 11.62
N LEU A 53 3.63 18.24 11.19
CA LEU A 53 4.74 18.86 10.47
C LEU A 53 5.65 19.59 11.47
N CYS A 54 6.85 19.99 11.05
CA CYS A 54 7.74 20.80 11.89
C CYS A 54 7.10 22.13 12.33
N GLN A 55 6.13 22.64 11.59
CA GLN A 55 5.40 23.85 11.91
C GLN A 55 3.88 23.64 11.76
N PRO A 56 3.05 24.29 12.59
CA PRO A 56 1.60 24.24 12.44
C PRO A 56 1.15 24.97 11.16
N VAL A 57 0.13 24.45 10.50
CA VAL A 57 -0.36 24.96 9.21
C VAL A 57 -1.88 24.94 9.17
N SER A 58 -2.46 26.01 8.62
CA SER A 58 -3.87 26.06 8.21
C SER A 58 -3.97 25.88 6.70
N LYS A 59 -4.67 24.82 6.27
CA LYS A 59 -4.85 24.49 4.86
C LYS A 59 -5.63 25.57 4.12
N GLU A 60 -6.51 26.27 4.83
CA GLU A 60 -7.39 27.30 4.31
C GLU A 60 -6.64 28.61 4.05
N ARG A 61 -5.48 28.80 4.69
CA ARG A 61 -4.73 30.06 4.69
C ARG A 61 -3.41 29.99 3.95
N SER A 62 -2.79 28.82 3.87
CA SER A 62 -1.48 28.65 3.24
C SER A 62 -1.59 28.36 1.76
N LEU A 63 -0.67 28.93 0.98
CA LEU A 63 -0.55 28.65 -0.45
C LEU A 63 0.02 27.24 -0.69
N PRO A 64 -0.31 26.58 -1.81
CA PRO A 64 0.25 25.27 -2.14
C PRO A 64 1.79 25.23 -2.09
N ASP A 65 2.47 26.28 -2.56
CA ASP A 65 3.94 26.33 -2.56
C ASP A 65 4.52 26.44 -1.15
N GLU A 66 3.88 27.19 -0.25
CA GLU A 66 4.27 27.28 1.16
C GLU A 66 4.13 25.91 1.84
N LEU A 67 2.99 25.24 1.58
CA LEU A 67 2.76 23.90 2.10
C LEU A 67 3.81 22.93 1.58
N ARG A 68 4.16 22.98 0.28
CA ARG A 68 5.20 22.15 -0.33
C ARG A 68 6.57 22.41 0.30
N ALA A 69 6.95 23.67 0.45
CA ALA A 69 8.23 24.07 1.04
C ALA A 69 8.36 23.54 2.47
N LEU A 70 7.33 23.74 3.31
CA LEU A 70 7.33 23.25 4.68
C LEU A 70 7.37 21.72 4.75
N ALA A 71 6.71 21.06 3.81
CA ALA A 71 6.73 19.61 3.73
C ALA A 71 8.15 19.10 3.42
N LEU A 72 8.81 19.67 2.41
CA LEU A 72 10.21 19.34 2.09
C LEU A 72 11.16 19.65 3.25
N GLU A 73 10.98 20.80 3.91
CA GLU A 73 11.73 21.16 5.12
C GLU A 73 11.54 20.13 6.23
N THR A 74 10.31 19.68 6.47
CA THR A 74 9.99 18.65 7.46
C THR A 74 10.69 17.33 7.12
N LEU A 75 10.68 16.91 5.86
CA LEU A 75 11.38 15.69 5.42
C LEU A 75 12.88 15.79 5.62
N GLU A 76 13.48 16.93 5.30
CA GLU A 76 14.93 17.09 5.42
C GLU A 76 15.37 17.22 6.87
N ALA A 77 14.61 17.92 7.69
CA ALA A 77 14.89 18.08 9.11
C ALA A 77 14.75 16.76 9.89
N ARG A 78 13.67 16.00 9.64
CA ARG A 78 13.37 14.77 10.40
C ARG A 78 14.01 13.52 9.80
N TYR A 79 14.03 13.43 8.47
CA TYR A 79 14.35 12.19 7.75
C TYR A 79 15.33 12.44 6.58
N PRO A 80 16.51 13.03 6.79
CA PRO A 80 17.44 13.33 5.69
C PRO A 80 17.80 12.08 4.87
N MET A 81 17.81 12.18 3.52
CA MET A 81 18.04 11.02 2.63
C MET A 81 19.43 10.38 2.80
N SER A 82 20.38 11.12 3.39
CA SER A 82 21.71 10.63 3.74
C SER A 82 21.70 9.60 4.87
N LYS A 83 20.67 9.61 5.72
CA LYS A 83 20.54 8.72 6.88
C LYS A 83 19.34 7.79 6.78
N TRP A 84 18.25 8.22 6.12
CA TRP A 84 16.98 7.52 6.08
C TRP A 84 16.63 7.03 4.68
N LEU A 85 16.15 5.78 4.59
CA LEU A 85 15.41 5.32 3.42
C LEU A 85 13.98 5.89 3.48
N ARG A 86 13.66 6.82 2.58
CA ARG A 86 12.31 7.38 2.42
C ARG A 86 11.50 6.48 1.49
N VAL A 87 10.45 5.85 2.01
CA VAL A 87 9.53 5.00 1.25
C VAL A 87 8.19 5.70 1.14
N TYR A 88 7.79 6.04 -0.07
CA TYR A 88 6.53 6.72 -0.37
C TYR A 88 5.48 5.70 -0.75
N THR A 89 4.32 5.77 -0.09
CA THR A 89 3.19 4.89 -0.40
C THR A 89 2.03 5.71 -0.91
N ASP A 90 1.30 5.14 -1.86
CA ASP A 90 0.04 5.68 -2.32
C ASP A 90 -0.95 4.53 -2.56
N GLY A 91 -2.22 4.87 -2.46
CA GLY A 91 -3.34 3.99 -2.73
C GLY A 91 -4.48 4.81 -3.27
N SER A 92 -5.10 4.33 -4.34
CA SER A 92 -6.18 5.04 -5.01
C SER A 92 -7.29 4.07 -5.37
N SER A 93 -8.52 4.57 -5.43
CA SER A 93 -9.66 3.85 -5.96
C SER A 93 -10.30 4.67 -7.07
N LEU A 94 -10.64 4.01 -8.19
CA LEU A 94 -11.21 4.70 -9.34
C LEU A 94 -12.59 5.29 -9.03
N ARG A 95 -13.36 4.62 -8.16
CA ARG A 95 -14.62 5.14 -7.61
C ARG A 95 -14.70 4.82 -6.13
N PRO A 96 -15.60 5.47 -5.37
CA PRO A 96 -15.89 5.04 -4.01
C PRO A 96 -16.21 3.54 -3.99
N ASN A 97 -15.48 2.78 -3.17
CA ASN A 97 -15.65 1.34 -2.97
C ASN A 97 -15.50 0.48 -4.23
N SER A 98 -14.73 0.93 -5.23
CA SER A 98 -14.39 0.04 -6.33
C SER A 98 -13.04 0.30 -6.97
N TYR A 99 -12.44 -0.80 -7.44
CA TYR A 99 -11.19 -0.83 -8.19
C TYR A 99 -10.08 -0.06 -7.48
N ALA A 100 -9.66 -0.55 -6.32
CA ALA A 100 -8.53 0.01 -5.60
C ALA A 100 -7.21 -0.58 -6.09
N GLY A 101 -6.19 0.27 -6.11
CA GLY A 101 -4.80 -0.07 -6.36
C GLY A 101 -3.90 0.55 -5.30
N ALA A 102 -2.71 -0.01 -5.17
CA ALA A 102 -1.67 0.42 -4.26
C ALA A 102 -0.34 0.54 -5.00
N GLY A 103 0.46 1.51 -4.61
CA GLY A 103 1.78 1.79 -5.16
C GLY A 103 2.78 2.16 -4.07
N VAL A 104 4.03 1.80 -4.30
CA VAL A 104 5.17 2.13 -3.45
C VAL A 104 6.31 2.60 -4.32
N TYR A 105 6.96 3.68 -3.89
CA TYR A 105 8.17 4.20 -4.50
C TYR A 105 9.21 4.47 -3.42
N CYS A 106 10.43 4.02 -3.63
CA CYS A 106 11.62 4.54 -2.97
C CYS A 106 12.77 4.57 -3.98
N LYS A 107 13.92 5.11 -3.58
CA LYS A 107 15.10 5.18 -4.45
C LYS A 107 15.58 3.81 -4.96
N ASP A 108 15.29 2.73 -4.23
CA ASP A 108 15.84 1.40 -4.50
C ASP A 108 14.82 0.44 -5.12
N PHE A 109 13.51 0.69 -4.96
CA PHE A 109 12.47 -0.17 -5.52
C PHE A 109 11.16 0.57 -5.78
N GLN A 110 10.38 0.02 -6.70
CA GLN A 110 9.04 0.48 -7.03
C GLN A 110 8.12 -0.73 -7.17
N LEU A 111 6.99 -0.71 -6.46
CA LEU A 111 6.03 -1.82 -6.44
C LEU A 111 4.63 -1.28 -6.68
N ALA A 112 3.79 -2.06 -7.36
CA ALA A 112 2.38 -1.75 -7.52
C ALA A 112 1.56 -3.04 -7.46
N CYS A 113 0.33 -2.95 -6.95
CA CYS A 113 -0.58 -4.07 -6.87
C CYS A 113 -2.03 -3.60 -6.98
N ALA A 114 -2.86 -4.39 -7.67
CA ALA A 114 -4.30 -4.23 -7.61
C ALA A 114 -4.82 -4.81 -6.29
N VAL A 115 -5.64 -4.06 -5.56
CA VAL A 115 -6.26 -4.51 -4.30
C VAL A 115 -7.54 -5.30 -4.58
N GLY A 116 -8.26 -4.93 -5.65
CA GLY A 116 -9.43 -5.67 -6.11
C GLY A 116 -10.61 -4.78 -6.46
N ARG A 117 -11.66 -5.42 -7.00
CA ARG A 117 -12.85 -4.73 -7.54
C ARG A 117 -13.70 -4.05 -6.47
N THR A 118 -13.70 -4.59 -5.25
CA THR A 118 -14.46 -4.08 -4.10
C THR A 118 -13.58 -3.29 -3.12
N GLY A 119 -12.30 -3.09 -3.46
CA GLY A 119 -11.37 -2.38 -2.59
C GLY A 119 -11.73 -0.90 -2.47
N THR A 120 -11.56 -0.38 -1.25
CA THR A 120 -11.73 1.04 -0.92
C THR A 120 -10.41 1.79 -1.04
N ASN A 121 -10.46 3.13 -0.99
CA ASN A 121 -9.24 3.93 -0.84
C ASN A 121 -8.43 3.51 0.39
N PHE A 122 -9.10 3.20 1.51
CA PHE A 122 -8.42 2.76 2.73
C PHE A 122 -7.67 1.44 2.52
N ASP A 123 -8.29 0.47 1.86
CA ASP A 123 -7.63 -0.81 1.53
C ASP A 123 -6.42 -0.59 0.62
N GLY A 124 -6.55 0.33 -0.36
CA GLY A 124 -5.42 0.81 -1.18
C GLY A 124 -4.24 1.30 -0.33
N LYS A 125 -4.50 2.15 0.66
CA LYS A 125 -3.44 2.69 1.55
C LYS A 125 -2.82 1.62 2.43
N VAL A 126 -3.63 0.76 3.04
CA VAL A 126 -3.14 -0.37 3.86
C VAL A 126 -2.30 -1.32 2.99
N LYS A 127 -2.73 -1.61 1.77
CA LYS A 127 -1.99 -2.48 0.86
C LYS A 127 -0.68 -1.82 0.41
N GLY A 128 -0.65 -0.51 0.21
CA GLY A 128 0.58 0.25 -0.06
C GLY A 128 1.60 0.09 1.07
N ILE A 129 1.14 0.19 2.33
CA ILE A 129 1.99 -0.08 3.50
C ILE A 129 2.50 -1.52 3.50
N SER A 130 1.63 -2.51 3.25
CA SER A 130 2.01 -3.93 3.18
C SER A 130 3.11 -4.16 2.13
N LEU A 131 2.96 -3.60 0.92
CA LEU A 131 3.96 -3.70 -0.14
C LEU A 131 5.29 -3.04 0.25
N ALA A 132 5.24 -1.90 0.93
CA ALA A 132 6.44 -1.21 1.40
C ALA A 132 7.19 -2.07 2.42
N LEU A 133 6.47 -2.64 3.38
CA LEU A 133 7.02 -3.54 4.38
C LEU A 133 7.67 -4.77 3.74
N ASP A 134 7.03 -5.42 2.76
CA ASP A 134 7.61 -6.55 2.05
C ASP A 134 8.91 -6.16 1.30
N GLY A 135 8.94 -4.98 0.66
CA GLY A 135 10.15 -4.43 0.03
C GLY A 135 11.28 -4.15 1.03
N ILE A 136 10.94 -3.76 2.27
CA ILE A 136 11.91 -3.48 3.34
C ILE A 136 12.44 -4.76 3.99
N ARG A 137 11.61 -5.80 4.16
CA ARG A 137 11.99 -7.06 4.86
C ARG A 137 13.23 -7.72 4.31
N VAL A 138 13.42 -7.64 3.00
CA VAL A 138 14.58 -8.24 2.31
C VAL A 138 15.85 -7.39 2.44
N ARG A 139 15.80 -6.28 3.16
CA ARG A 139 16.88 -5.28 3.26
C ARG A 139 17.42 -5.17 4.69
N LEU A 140 18.56 -4.50 4.81
CA LEU A 140 19.32 -4.30 6.05
C LEU A 140 19.46 -2.80 6.41
N ASP A 141 18.61 -1.94 5.84
CA ASP A 141 18.66 -0.51 6.13
C ASP A 141 18.33 -0.25 7.61
N SER A 142 19.20 0.48 8.30
CA SER A 142 19.04 0.77 9.73
C SER A 142 17.92 1.77 10.03
N HIS A 143 17.64 2.71 9.12
CA HIS A 143 16.64 3.75 9.35
C HIS A 143 15.69 3.85 8.15
N VAL A 144 14.41 3.59 8.39
CA VAL A 144 13.40 3.59 7.34
C VAL A 144 12.19 4.41 7.79
N VAL A 145 11.78 5.35 6.93
CA VAL A 145 10.53 6.09 7.11
C VAL A 145 9.54 5.71 6.01
N ILE A 146 8.36 5.27 6.41
CA ILE A 146 7.23 5.02 5.49
C ILE A 146 6.32 6.25 5.53
N LEU A 147 6.26 6.93 4.39
CA LEU A 147 5.47 8.13 4.15
C LEU A 147 4.12 7.71 3.58
N VAL A 148 3.05 7.88 4.37
CA VAL A 148 1.68 7.45 4.03
C VAL A 148 0.72 8.63 4.10
N ASP A 149 -0.05 8.88 3.05
CA ASP A 149 -1.00 9.99 2.99
C ASP A 149 -2.35 9.73 3.70
N SER A 150 -2.42 8.71 4.54
CA SER A 150 -3.62 8.37 5.30
C SER A 150 -3.29 8.16 6.77
N GLN A 151 -3.64 9.16 7.59
CA GLN A 151 -3.57 9.06 9.04
C GLN A 151 -4.38 7.86 9.57
N ALA A 152 -5.53 7.56 8.96
CA ALA A 152 -6.33 6.40 9.33
C ALA A 152 -5.56 5.08 9.10
N ALA A 153 -4.86 4.96 7.97
CA ALA A 153 -4.06 3.77 7.67
C ALA A 153 -2.86 3.65 8.62
N ILE A 154 -2.15 4.77 8.89
CA ILE A 154 -1.05 4.80 9.89
C ILE A 154 -1.57 4.34 11.25
N ILE A 155 -2.64 4.95 11.75
CA ILE A 155 -3.22 4.60 13.05
C ILE A 155 -3.65 3.13 13.06
N ALA A 156 -4.26 2.63 11.99
CA ALA A 156 -4.69 1.24 11.92
C ALA A 156 -3.50 0.27 12.03
N VAL A 157 -2.39 0.50 11.33
CA VAL A 157 -1.23 -0.42 11.36
C VAL A 157 -0.32 -0.24 12.55
N THR A 158 -0.33 0.92 13.23
CA THR A 158 0.53 1.17 14.41
C THR A 158 -0.24 1.18 15.74
N SER A 159 -1.54 0.92 15.74
CA SER A 159 -2.33 0.81 16.97
C SER A 159 -2.20 -0.59 17.57
N SER A 160 -2.26 -0.71 18.89
CA SER A 160 -2.39 -1.98 19.60
C SER A 160 -3.83 -2.52 19.59
N THR A 161 -4.81 -1.73 19.18
CA THR A 161 -6.22 -2.13 19.15
C THR A 161 -6.47 -3.25 18.15
N LEU A 162 -7.25 -4.27 18.52
CA LEU A 162 -7.62 -5.34 17.59
C LEU A 162 -8.30 -4.81 16.34
N HIS A 163 -8.07 -5.50 15.23
CA HIS A 163 -8.64 -5.14 13.95
C HIS A 163 -8.96 -6.41 13.16
N ASP A 164 -10.13 -6.49 12.56
CA ASP A 164 -10.61 -7.70 11.85
C ASP A 164 -9.95 -7.90 10.48
N SER A 165 -9.15 -6.93 10.03
CA SER A 165 -8.48 -6.98 8.73
C SER A 165 -7.19 -7.77 8.84
N GLN A 166 -7.11 -8.88 8.11
CA GLN A 166 -5.91 -9.71 8.03
C GLN A 166 -4.71 -8.92 7.51
N ASP A 167 -4.90 -8.00 6.56
CA ASP A 167 -3.81 -7.18 6.03
C ASP A 167 -3.20 -6.26 7.11
N ILE A 168 -4.04 -5.66 7.96
CA ILE A 168 -3.57 -4.83 9.08
C ILE A 168 -2.81 -5.67 10.11
N GLN A 169 -3.33 -6.85 10.43
CA GLN A 169 -2.64 -7.78 11.35
C GLN A 169 -1.29 -8.22 10.79
N ASN A 170 -1.23 -8.57 9.50
CA ASN A 170 0.01 -8.94 8.83
C ASN A 170 1.03 -7.80 8.83
N CYS A 171 0.60 -6.57 8.54
CA CYS A 171 1.45 -5.39 8.63
C CYS A 171 2.06 -5.24 10.04
N ARG A 172 1.24 -5.37 11.09
CA ARG A 172 1.69 -5.28 12.48
C ARG A 172 2.73 -6.35 12.84
N LEU A 173 2.49 -7.59 12.40
CA LEU A 173 3.44 -8.68 12.61
C LEU A 173 4.77 -8.41 11.91
N ILE A 174 4.75 -7.87 10.69
CA ILE A 174 5.98 -7.52 9.97
C ILE A 174 6.70 -6.36 10.65
N ILE A 175 5.96 -5.31 11.07
CA ILE A 175 6.52 -4.17 11.82
C ILE A 175 7.24 -4.68 13.08
N HIS A 176 6.58 -5.55 13.84
CA HIS A 176 7.15 -6.18 15.02
C HIS A 176 8.45 -6.92 14.70
N GLN A 177 8.46 -7.75 13.65
CA GLN A 177 9.65 -8.49 13.22
C GLN A 177 10.79 -7.57 12.79
N LEU A 178 10.49 -6.48 12.09
CA LEU A 178 11.50 -5.51 11.64
C LEU A 178 12.14 -4.78 12.81
N ILE A 179 11.33 -4.34 13.79
CA ILE A 179 11.84 -3.66 15.00
C ILE A 179 12.68 -4.63 15.82
N ALA A 180 12.16 -5.83 16.12
CA ALA A 180 12.88 -6.83 16.88
C ALA A 180 14.19 -7.27 16.20
N ARG A 181 14.24 -7.29 14.86
CA ARG A 181 15.49 -7.55 14.13
C ARG A 181 16.50 -6.41 14.30
N GLY A 182 16.02 -5.16 14.30
CA GLY A 182 16.82 -3.97 14.53
C GLY A 182 17.53 -3.96 15.88
N ASP A 183 16.84 -4.36 16.94
CA ASP A 183 17.38 -4.43 18.30
C ASP A 183 18.52 -5.46 18.45
N ASN A 184 18.55 -6.49 17.60
CA ASN A 184 19.59 -7.52 17.64
C ASN A 184 20.90 -7.13 16.91
N VAL A 185 20.92 -5.98 16.21
CA VAL A 185 22.10 -5.48 15.49
C VAL A 185 22.79 -4.38 16.33
N GLU A 186 23.24 -4.76 17.52
CA GLU A 186 23.79 -3.92 18.59
C GLU A 186 25.20 -3.33 18.32
N GLN A 187 25.51 -2.87 17.10
CA GLN A 187 26.81 -2.21 16.81
C GLN A 187 26.73 -0.88 16.05
N SER A 188 25.54 -0.28 15.96
CA SER A 188 25.38 1.09 15.45
C SER A 188 24.84 1.98 16.57
N GLU A 189 25.45 3.15 16.76
CA GLU A 189 25.22 4.10 17.86
C GLU A 189 23.78 4.67 17.93
N GLN A 190 22.87 4.23 17.06
CA GLN A 190 21.44 4.54 17.10
C GLN A 190 20.61 3.27 16.76
N PRO A 191 19.57 2.95 17.56
CA PRO A 191 18.72 1.78 17.31
C PRO A 191 18.01 1.91 15.97
N ALA A 192 17.87 0.79 15.25
CA ALA A 192 17.19 0.79 13.98
C ALA A 192 15.72 1.22 14.15
N ALA A 193 15.33 2.31 13.50
CA ALA A 193 14.01 2.91 13.68
C ALA A 193 13.16 2.72 12.42
N LEU A 194 12.00 2.07 12.59
CA LEU A 194 10.92 2.09 11.62
C LEU A 194 9.89 3.14 12.05
N THR A 195 9.77 4.21 11.26
CA THR A 195 8.85 5.32 11.56
C THR A 195 7.81 5.45 10.49
N PHE A 196 6.54 5.59 10.89
CA PHE A 196 5.44 5.96 9.99
C PHE A 196 5.19 7.45 10.09
N SER A 197 5.18 8.14 8.95
CA SER A 197 4.89 9.58 8.93
C SER A 197 3.81 9.93 7.92
N THR A 198 2.95 10.88 8.28
CA THR A 198 1.83 11.27 7.43
C THR A 198 2.32 12.06 6.22
N ALA A 199 2.25 11.45 5.05
CA ALA A 199 2.54 12.08 3.77
C ALA A 199 1.36 12.87 3.18
N LYS A 200 0.22 12.95 3.90
CA LYS A 200 -1.01 13.58 3.42
C LYS A 200 -0.83 15.05 3.12
N ARG A 201 0.13 15.66 3.83
CA ARG A 201 0.59 17.04 3.68
C ARG A 201 1.86 17.17 2.84
N LEU A 202 2.41 16.08 2.29
CA LEU A 202 3.68 16.04 1.58
C LEU A 202 3.50 15.70 0.09
N ILE A 203 2.78 14.62 -0.21
CA ILE A 203 2.71 14.05 -1.56
C ILE A 203 1.69 14.76 -2.45
N ASN A 204 0.54 15.20 -1.89
CA ASN A 204 -0.47 15.94 -2.66
C ASN A 204 0.00 17.31 -3.16
N LEU A 205 1.12 17.83 -2.63
CA LEU A 205 1.70 19.12 -3.01
C LEU A 205 2.92 18.98 -3.93
N ILE A 206 3.57 17.82 -3.92
CA ILE A 206 4.67 17.50 -4.84
C ILE A 206 4.10 17.06 -6.20
N ASN A 207 2.95 16.37 -6.21
CA ASN A 207 2.35 15.80 -7.42
C ASN A 207 1.58 16.80 -8.31
N THR A 208 1.42 18.07 -7.92
CA THR A 208 0.74 19.07 -8.75
C THR A 208 1.65 19.70 -9.82
N GLU A 209 2.97 19.55 -9.73
CA GLU A 209 3.90 20.10 -10.74
C GLU A 209 5.06 19.20 -11.16
N VAL A 210 5.25 18.02 -10.54
CA VAL A 210 6.08 16.99 -11.17
C VAL A 210 5.27 16.42 -12.34
N HIS A 211 5.50 17.00 -13.51
CA HIS A 211 5.02 16.49 -14.79
C HIS A 211 5.25 14.96 -14.81
N PRO A 212 4.23 14.11 -15.03
CA PRO A 212 4.36 12.65 -15.03
C PRO A 212 5.08 12.12 -16.29
N ARG A 213 6.18 12.78 -16.71
CA ARG A 213 7.03 12.33 -17.80
C ARG A 213 8.08 11.30 -17.38
N GLU A 214 8.23 11.02 -16.08
CA GLU A 214 9.20 10.03 -15.57
C GLU A 214 8.60 8.90 -14.73
N ILE A 215 7.27 8.77 -14.69
CA ILE A 215 6.64 7.49 -14.35
C ILE A 215 6.42 6.78 -15.70
N PRO A 216 7.10 5.66 -15.99
CA PRO A 216 6.93 4.97 -17.26
C PRO A 216 5.44 4.70 -17.51
N ALA A 217 4.94 5.08 -18.69
CA ALA A 217 3.57 4.84 -19.14
C ALA A 217 3.15 3.35 -19.03
N ALA A 218 4.11 2.45 -18.88
CA ALA A 218 3.92 1.03 -18.56
C ALA A 218 3.11 0.78 -17.27
N VAL A 219 3.03 1.73 -16.33
CA VAL A 219 2.21 1.59 -15.09
C VAL A 219 0.77 2.07 -15.30
N ARG A 220 0.47 2.85 -16.34
CA ARG A 220 -0.87 3.41 -16.58
C ARG A 220 -1.76 2.61 -17.52
N GLU A 221 -1.22 1.72 -18.36
CA GLU A 221 -2.03 1.11 -19.43
C GLU A 221 -1.73 -0.36 -19.76
N LYS A 222 -1.16 -1.13 -18.84
CA LYS A 222 -1.06 -2.59 -18.99
C LYS A 222 -1.68 -3.32 -17.81
N THR A 223 -3.00 -3.47 -17.83
CA THR A 223 -3.75 -4.74 -17.69
C THR A 223 -5.21 -4.48 -17.30
N MET A 224 -6.11 -4.51 -18.28
CA MET A 224 -7.45 -5.11 -18.11
C MET A 224 -7.87 -5.73 -19.45
N GLY A 225 -7.17 -6.80 -19.83
CA GLY A 225 -7.82 -7.86 -20.60
C GLY A 225 -8.83 -8.61 -19.69
N PRO A 226 -9.77 -9.38 -20.25
CA PRO A 226 -10.78 -10.08 -19.48
C PRO A 226 -10.12 -11.02 -18.47
N VAL A 227 -10.44 -10.85 -17.18
CA VAL A 227 -9.95 -11.69 -16.08
C VAL A 227 -10.59 -13.06 -16.21
N ILE A 228 -9.82 -14.02 -16.72
CA ILE A 228 -10.04 -15.44 -16.47
C ILE A 228 -9.42 -15.73 -15.10
N ASP A 229 -10.22 -16.33 -14.23
CA ASP A 229 -9.84 -16.69 -12.87
C ASP A 229 -8.70 -17.72 -12.89
N SER A 230 -7.49 -17.30 -12.53
CA SER A 230 -6.36 -18.21 -12.35
C SER A 230 -5.51 -17.76 -11.16
N GLN A 231 -5.54 -18.60 -10.13
CA GLN A 231 -4.65 -18.55 -8.98
C GLN A 231 -3.17 -18.57 -9.38
N ARG A 232 -2.36 -17.82 -8.60
CA ARG A 232 -0.89 -17.80 -8.55
C ARG A 232 -0.15 -17.35 -9.81
N THR A 233 0.48 -16.18 -9.74
CA THR A 233 1.85 -15.97 -10.27
C THR A 233 2.55 -14.75 -9.66
N ASN A 234 3.70 -15.02 -9.03
CA ASN A 234 5.01 -14.37 -9.03
C ASN A 234 5.14 -12.82 -9.06
N LEU A 235 5.73 -12.31 -7.97
CA LEU A 235 6.45 -11.03 -7.88
C LEU A 235 7.56 -10.96 -8.95
N SER A 236 7.46 -10.01 -9.88
CA SER A 236 8.55 -9.68 -10.79
C SER A 236 9.47 -8.64 -10.15
N TYR A 237 10.66 -9.07 -9.72
CA TYR A 237 11.77 -8.18 -9.40
C TYR A 237 12.49 -7.81 -10.69
N THR A 238 12.46 -6.54 -11.09
CA THR A 238 13.39 -6.02 -12.10
C THR A 238 14.55 -5.34 -11.39
N SER A 239 15.63 -6.08 -11.20
CA SER A 239 16.95 -5.54 -10.84
C SER A 239 17.57 -4.88 -12.07
N SER A 240 17.82 -3.58 -12.01
CA SER A 240 18.59 -2.88 -13.03
C SER A 240 20.07 -2.99 -12.71
N GLN A 241 20.76 -3.95 -13.34
CA GLN A 241 22.22 -3.91 -13.47
C GLN A 241 22.65 -4.30 -14.90
N SER A 242 23.35 -3.35 -15.54
CA SER A 242 24.41 -3.51 -16.54
C SER A 242 24.14 -4.38 -17.78
N VAL A 243 23.71 -3.75 -18.88
CA VAL A 243 23.83 -4.32 -20.23
C VAL A 243 25.18 -3.90 -20.82
N ARG A 244 26.20 -4.77 -20.66
CA ARG A 244 27.36 -4.82 -21.57
C ARG A 244 27.81 -6.27 -21.71
N GLY A 245 27.64 -6.79 -22.92
CA GLY A 245 28.49 -7.84 -23.48
C GLY A 245 27.92 -9.25 -23.45
N LEU A 246 27.98 -9.89 -24.63
CA LEU A 246 28.04 -11.33 -24.88
C LEU A 246 26.72 -12.10 -24.95
N LEU A 247 26.22 -12.26 -26.18
CA LEU A 247 25.75 -13.57 -26.64
C LEU A 247 25.93 -13.67 -28.16
N GLN A 248 27.11 -14.19 -28.53
CA GLN A 248 27.33 -14.86 -29.80
C GLN A 248 27.56 -16.33 -29.44
N ILE A 249 27.01 -17.22 -30.27
CA ILE A 249 27.28 -18.66 -30.42
C ILE A 249 26.11 -19.58 -30.01
N ALA A 250 25.79 -20.42 -31.01
CA ALA A 250 25.09 -21.68 -31.01
C ALA A 250 23.57 -21.66 -30.86
N ASP A 251 22.88 -21.73 -32.00
CA ASP A 251 22.11 -22.95 -32.24
C ASP A 251 22.23 -23.41 -33.70
N ARG A 252 22.70 -24.65 -33.86
CA ARG A 252 23.00 -25.30 -35.13
C ARG A 252 22.25 -26.62 -35.12
N SER A 253 20.97 -26.60 -35.50
CA SER A 253 20.28 -27.82 -35.91
C SER A 253 18.95 -27.51 -36.62
N ARG A 254 18.96 -27.55 -37.95
CA ARG A 254 17.88 -28.21 -38.68
C ARG A 254 18.32 -28.67 -40.06
N LEU A 255 17.99 -29.93 -40.29
CA LEU A 255 18.31 -30.79 -41.40
C LEU A 255 17.54 -30.40 -42.66
N SER A 256 18.25 -30.52 -43.78
CA SER A 256 17.86 -31.06 -45.09
C SER A 256 16.43 -30.82 -45.60
N SER A 257 16.33 -30.18 -46.76
CA SER A 257 15.69 -30.75 -47.94
C SER A 257 16.24 -30.09 -49.20
N GLU A 258 16.63 -30.93 -50.16
CA GLU A 258 16.46 -30.80 -51.63
C GLU A 258 17.02 -29.55 -52.34
N ALA A 259 17.57 -29.60 -53.55
CA ALA A 259 18.01 -30.63 -54.47
C ALA A 259 18.85 -29.89 -55.55
N SER A 260 19.68 -30.66 -56.24
CA SER A 260 20.32 -30.40 -57.54
C SER A 260 20.05 -29.07 -58.26
N GLU A 261 21.11 -28.37 -58.66
CA GLU A 261 21.35 -28.12 -60.08
C GLU A 261 22.83 -27.79 -60.40
N SER A 262 23.26 -28.48 -61.45
CA SER A 262 24.47 -28.45 -62.27
C SER A 262 25.29 -27.15 -62.43
N HIS A 263 26.62 -27.35 -62.42
CA HIS A 263 27.60 -26.98 -63.46
C HIS A 263 27.48 -25.59 -64.13
N TRP A 264 28.53 -24.76 -64.04
CA TRP A 264 29.41 -24.44 -65.19
C TRP A 264 30.75 -23.86 -64.69
N ILE A 265 31.83 -24.32 -65.33
CA ILE A 265 33.19 -23.78 -65.27
C ILE A 265 33.26 -22.59 -66.23
N GLY A 266 33.99 -21.54 -65.83
CA GLY A 266 34.35 -20.38 -66.65
C GLY A 266 34.98 -19.29 -65.82
#